data_AF-A0A0F8WKV6-F1
#
_entry.id   AF-A0A0F8WKV6-F1
#
_cell.length_a   1.000
_cell.length_b   1.000
_cell.length_c   1.000
_cell.angle_alpha   90.00
_cell.angle_beta   90.00
_cell.angle_gamma   90.00
#
_symmetry.space_group_name_H-M   'P 1'
#
loop_
_entity.id
_entity.type
_entity.pdbx_description
1 polymer ?
#
loop_
_entity_poly.entity_id
_entity_poly.type
_entity_poly.pdbx_seq_one_letter_code
_entity_poly.pdbx_strand_id
1 'polypeptide(L)'
;MNTRARARTARQQSNRYEFPLSRLERTEYHREKRMQDASYMDMKISKRDARYRPDTEGDPCSSCEFFARPDACIKVEGSISPKATCDLYEWDGDSGLRSQSRAFRE
;
A
#
# COMPACT_ATOMS: atom_id res chain seq x y z
N MET A 1 -54.63 -31.42 -17.32
CA MET A 1 -53.42 -31.73 -18.11
C MET A 1 -52.70 -30.39 -18.35
N ASN A 2 -51.64 -30.05 -17.61
CA ASN A 2 -50.21 -30.20 -17.97
C ASN A 2 -49.90 -29.53 -19.33
N THR A 3 -49.03 -28.52 -19.50
CA THR A 3 -47.63 -28.44 -19.02
C THR A 3 -47.05 -27.01 -19.11
N ARG A 4 -46.04 -26.81 -18.26
CA ARG A 4 -45.05 -25.72 -18.13
C ARG A 4 -44.38 -25.31 -19.45
N ALA A 5 -44.09 -24.01 -19.63
CA ALA A 5 -42.95 -23.59 -20.47
C ALA A 5 -42.29 -22.24 -20.06
N ARG A 6 -41.19 -22.39 -19.29
CA ARG A 6 -39.87 -21.78 -19.53
C ARG A 6 -39.69 -20.26 -19.29
N ALA A 7 -39.57 -19.87 -18.02
CA ALA A 7 -38.65 -18.80 -17.64
C ALA A 7 -37.20 -19.29 -17.85
N ARG A 8 -36.51 -18.75 -18.87
CA ARG A 8 -35.09 -19.04 -19.11
C ARG A 8 -34.25 -18.26 -18.10
N THR A 9 -33.73 -18.98 -17.12
CA THR A 9 -32.64 -18.61 -16.24
C THR A 9 -31.38 -18.27 -17.05
N ALA A 10 -31.05 -16.98 -17.14
CA ALA A 10 -29.71 -16.51 -17.46
C ALA A 10 -29.00 -16.12 -16.15
N ARG A 11 -28.52 -17.12 -15.41
CA ARG A 11 -27.50 -16.94 -14.36
C ARG A 11 -26.38 -17.94 -14.63
N GLN A 12 -25.56 -17.56 -15.59
CA GLN A 12 -24.28 -18.15 -15.97
C GLN A 12 -23.44 -16.93 -16.32
N GLN A 13 -22.25 -16.67 -15.82
CA GLN A 13 -21.21 -17.43 -15.13
C GLN A 13 -20.33 -16.41 -14.40
N SER A 14 -19.93 -16.67 -13.16
CA SER A 14 -18.61 -16.31 -12.60
C SER A 14 -18.64 -16.50 -11.08
N ASN A 15 -18.28 -17.69 -10.62
CA ASN A 15 -17.62 -17.92 -9.33
C ASN A 15 -17.26 -19.41 -9.29
N ARG A 16 -16.30 -19.80 -10.13
CA ARG A 16 -15.83 -21.19 -10.22
C ARG A 16 -14.65 -21.49 -9.29
N TYR A 17 -14.34 -20.62 -8.32
CA TYR A 17 -13.33 -20.89 -7.29
C TYR A 17 -13.63 -20.11 -5.99
N GLU A 18 -14.84 -20.25 -5.44
CA GLU A 18 -15.02 -20.02 -4.01
C GLU A 18 -14.89 -21.37 -3.33
N PHE A 19 -13.65 -21.76 -3.01
CA PHE A 19 -13.43 -22.83 -2.05
C PHE A 19 -14.01 -22.32 -0.72
N PRO A 20 -15.12 -22.88 -0.21
CA PRO A 20 -15.69 -22.40 1.02
C PRO A 20 -14.79 -22.95 2.13
N LEU A 21 -13.77 -22.18 2.50
CA LEU A 21 -13.01 -22.45 3.72
C LEU A 21 -14.01 -22.68 4.85
N SER A 22 -13.90 -23.84 5.49
CA SER A 22 -14.74 -24.20 6.62
C SER A 22 -14.64 -23.15 7.71
N ARG A 23 -15.62 -23.13 8.63
CA ARG A 23 -15.65 -22.14 9.72
C ARG A 23 -14.35 -22.15 10.55
N LEU A 24 -13.69 -23.32 10.65
CA LEU A 24 -12.42 -23.51 11.35
C LEU A 24 -11.24 -22.96 10.54
N GLU A 25 -11.16 -23.27 9.24
CA GLU A 25 -10.09 -22.75 8.36
C GLU A 25 -10.12 -21.22 8.24
N ARG A 26 -11.31 -20.60 8.28
CA ARG A 26 -11.44 -19.13 8.31
C ARG A 26 -10.85 -18.51 9.58
N THR A 27 -11.01 -19.15 10.73
CA THR A 27 -10.44 -18.66 11.98
C THR A 27 -8.93 -18.85 12.06
N GLU A 28 -8.41 -19.93 11.46
CA GLU A 28 -6.97 -20.19 11.35
C GLU A 28 -6.31 -19.17 10.42
N TYR A 29 -6.87 -18.93 9.24
CA TYR A 29 -6.37 -17.91 8.31
C TYR A 29 -6.31 -16.51 8.94
N HIS A 30 -7.36 -16.09 9.65
CA HIS A 30 -7.36 -14.79 10.33
C HIS A 30 -6.36 -14.73 11.49
N ARG A 31 -6.08 -15.85 12.16
CA ARG A 31 -5.07 -15.94 13.23
C ARG A 31 -3.66 -15.87 12.64
N GLU A 32 -3.38 -16.61 11.59
CA GLU A 32 -2.09 -16.60 10.88
C GLU A 32 -1.80 -15.24 10.27
N LYS A 33 -2.79 -14.63 9.61
CA LYS A 33 -2.68 -13.29 9.03
C LYS A 33 -2.39 -12.23 10.10
N ARG A 34 -3.04 -12.28 11.27
CA ARG A 34 -2.72 -11.38 12.39
C ARG A 34 -1.27 -11.54 12.89
N MET A 35 -0.69 -12.74 12.84
CA MET A 35 0.72 -12.95 13.21
C MET A 35 1.68 -12.38 12.16
N GLN A 36 1.37 -12.52 10.87
CA GLN A 36 2.18 -11.95 9.80
C GLN A 36 2.12 -10.42 9.77
N ASP A 37 0.93 -9.83 9.90
CA ASP A 37 0.76 -8.38 9.93
C ASP A 37 1.50 -7.75 11.14
N ALA A 38 1.52 -8.43 12.29
CA ALA A 38 2.31 -8.00 13.45
C ALA A 38 3.82 -8.03 13.19
N SER A 39 4.32 -9.04 12.45
CA SER A 39 5.73 -9.11 12.06
C SER A 39 6.13 -8.09 10.99
N TYR A 40 5.17 -7.62 10.19
CA TYR A 40 5.42 -6.67 9.10
C TYR A 40 5.55 -5.22 9.59
N MET A 41 5.04 -4.90 10.78
CA MET A 41 5.08 -3.54 11.34
C MET A 41 6.45 -3.13 11.91
N ASP A 42 7.46 -4.01 11.86
CA ASP A 42 8.75 -3.81 12.54
C ASP A 42 9.97 -3.84 11.60
N MET A 43 9.79 -3.78 10.28
CA MET A 43 10.92 -3.64 9.34
C MET A 43 11.17 -2.18 8.97
N LYS A 44 11.21 -1.31 9.97
CA LYS A 44 11.71 0.04 9.77
C LYS A 44 13.23 -0.03 9.57
N ILE A 45 13.73 0.78 8.66
CA ILE A 45 15.15 0.81 8.33
C ILE A 45 15.89 1.67 9.36
N SER A 46 17.05 1.21 9.81
CA SER A 46 17.87 1.99 10.75
C SER A 46 18.33 3.31 10.11
N LYS A 47 18.57 4.35 10.93
CA LYS A 47 19.10 5.63 10.43
C LYS A 47 20.41 5.49 9.64
N ARG A 48 21.25 4.52 10.01
CA ARG A 48 22.51 4.25 9.33
C ARG A 48 22.26 3.69 7.93
N ASP A 49 21.38 2.71 7.81
CA ASP A 49 21.05 2.08 6.54
C ASP A 49 20.28 3.02 5.61
N ALA A 50 19.41 3.86 6.17
CA ALA A 50 18.70 4.91 5.44
C ALA A 50 19.60 6.10 5.04
N ARG A 51 20.88 6.11 5.44
CA ARG A 51 21.83 7.22 5.25
C ARG A 51 21.23 8.55 5.69
N TYR A 52 20.67 8.53 6.90
CA TYR A 52 20.03 9.68 7.50
C TYR A 52 21.03 10.82 7.72
N ARG A 53 20.68 11.99 7.21
CA ARG A 53 21.51 13.19 7.22
C ARG A 53 20.78 14.29 8.01
N PRO A 54 21.12 14.50 9.29
CA PRO A 54 20.63 15.66 10.04
C PRO A 54 21.36 16.90 9.50
N ASP A 55 20.60 17.90 9.02
CA ASP A 55 21.11 19.20 8.57
C ASP A 55 21.90 19.17 7.25
N THR A 56 21.23 18.83 6.14
CA THR A 56 21.78 18.94 4.77
C THR A 56 20.96 19.92 3.93
N GLU A 57 21.62 20.66 3.04
CA GLU A 57 21.00 21.50 1.98
C GLU A 57 20.33 20.65 0.88
N GLY A 58 19.39 19.78 1.27
CA GLY A 58 18.61 18.94 0.36
C GLY A 58 17.13 19.00 0.68
N ASP A 59 16.35 18.15 0.02
CA ASP A 59 14.92 18.10 0.24
C ASP A 59 14.60 17.62 1.67
N PRO A 60 13.88 18.43 2.46
CA PRO A 60 13.64 18.15 3.85
C PRO A 60 12.58 17.06 4.03
N CYS A 61 12.74 16.22 5.05
CA CYS A 61 11.75 15.21 5.43
C CYS A 61 10.36 15.80 5.65
N SER A 62 10.25 17.07 6.06
CA SER A 62 8.95 17.78 6.15
C SER A 62 8.14 17.81 4.83
N SER A 63 8.79 17.62 3.68
CA SER A 63 8.16 17.57 2.34
C SER A 63 8.15 16.15 1.75
N CYS A 64 8.41 15.12 2.56
CA CYS A 64 8.40 13.71 2.15
C CYS A 64 7.04 13.06 2.44
N GLU A 65 6.56 12.20 1.55
CA GLU A 65 5.29 11.46 1.73
C GLU A 65 5.32 10.57 2.99
N PHE A 66 6.49 10.00 3.31
CA PHE A 66 6.65 9.05 4.42
C PHE A 66 6.89 9.70 5.79
N PHE A 67 6.92 11.03 5.85
CA PHE A 67 7.18 11.75 7.10
C PHE A 67 5.90 11.88 7.93
N ALA A 68 5.93 11.26 9.11
CA ALA A 68 4.87 11.36 10.09
C ALA A 68 5.18 12.51 11.06
N ARG A 69 4.54 13.66 10.86
CA ARG A 69 4.69 14.82 11.75
C ARG A 69 4.36 14.46 13.20
N PRO A 70 5.06 15.06 14.20
CA PRO A 70 6.06 16.12 14.05
C PRO A 70 7.52 15.63 13.96
N ASP A 71 7.82 14.40 14.38
CA ASP A 71 9.20 13.90 14.52
C ASP A 71 9.35 12.40 14.21
N ALA A 72 8.51 11.82 13.35
CA ALA A 72 8.54 10.39 13.03
C ALA A 72 8.57 10.12 11.52
N CYS A 73 8.95 8.89 11.14
CA CYS A 73 8.89 8.40 9.76
C CYS A 73 8.30 6.98 9.74
N ILE A 74 7.58 6.66 8.66
CA ILE A 74 7.00 5.34 8.46
C ILE A 74 8.10 4.32 8.10
N LYS A 75 9.13 4.76 7.36
CA LYS A 75 10.20 3.89 6.84
C LYS A 75 11.46 3.84 7.72
N VAL A 76 11.71 4.85 8.56
CA VAL A 76 12.97 4.98 9.33
C VAL A 76 12.71 4.87 10.82
N GLU A 77 13.58 4.15 11.52
CA GLU A 77 13.53 3.99 12.97
C GLU A 77 14.01 5.25 13.74
N GLY A 78 13.31 5.53 14.84
CA GLY A 78 13.64 6.62 15.78
C GLY A 78 13.12 7.99 15.38
N SER A 79 13.48 9.02 16.16
CA SER A 79 13.02 10.40 15.93
C SER A 79 13.70 11.03 14.73
N ILE A 80 12.91 11.64 13.85
CA ILE A 80 13.31 12.24 12.58
C ILE A 80 13.09 13.75 12.65
N SER A 81 14.12 14.51 12.30
CA SER A 81 14.00 15.97 12.24
C SER A 81 13.31 16.38 10.94
N PRO A 82 12.37 17.36 10.96
CA PRO A 82 11.71 17.84 9.74
C PRO A 82 12.68 18.48 8.74
N LYS A 83 13.87 18.90 9.19
CA LYS A 83 14.94 19.49 8.35
C LYS A 83 15.96 18.46 7.85
N ALA A 84 15.88 17.21 8.31
CA ALA A 84 16.80 16.17 7.86
C ALA A 84 16.40 15.62 6.49
N THR A 85 17.25 14.79 5.91
CA THR A 85 16.95 14.06 4.67
C THR A 85 17.53 12.63 4.75
N CYS A 86 17.10 11.74 3.86
CA CYS A 86 17.57 10.36 3.79
C CYS A 86 17.47 9.84 2.34
N ASP A 87 18.14 8.73 2.03
CA ASP A 87 18.13 8.18 0.66
C ASP A 87 16.79 7.54 0.27
N LEU A 88 15.88 7.37 1.24
CA LEU A 88 14.51 6.89 1.04
C LEU A 88 13.51 8.05 0.82
N TYR A 89 14.01 9.27 0.60
CA TYR A 89 13.18 10.43 0.32
C TYR A 89 12.37 10.22 -0.95
N GLU A 90 11.06 10.44 -0.86
CA GLU A 90 10.15 10.39 -1.99
C GLU A 90 9.25 11.61 -1.93
N TRP A 91 9.25 12.34 -3.04
CA TRP A 91 8.52 13.59 -3.15
C TRP A 91 7.07 13.29 -3.52
N ASP A 92 6.13 13.81 -2.72
CA ASP A 92 4.68 13.73 -2.95
C ASP A 92 4.21 14.56 -4.19
N GLY A 93 5.15 15.15 -4.92
CA GLY A 93 4.91 16.29 -5.79
C GLY A 93 4.60 16.06 -7.27
N ASP A 94 4.34 14.84 -7.76
CA ASP A 94 3.81 14.67 -9.14
C ASP A 94 3.19 13.27 -9.40
N SER A 95 2.09 12.91 -8.74
CA SER A 95 1.27 11.74 -9.14
C SER A 95 0.23 12.06 -10.21
N GLY A 96 0.61 12.87 -11.20
CA GLY A 96 -0.01 12.88 -12.51
C GLY A 96 -0.77 14.15 -12.89
N LEU A 97 -0.23 14.91 -13.84
CA LEU A 97 -0.95 15.43 -15.03
C LEU A 97 -0.06 16.31 -15.94
N ARG A 98 1.10 15.83 -16.40
CA ARG A 98 1.84 16.60 -17.43
C ARG A 98 2.87 15.80 -18.23
N SER A 99 2.42 14.87 -19.09
CA SER A 99 3.25 14.42 -20.24
C SER A 99 2.52 13.72 -21.40
N GLN A 100 1.26 13.30 -21.29
CA GLN A 100 0.59 12.55 -22.37
C GLN A 100 -0.31 13.37 -23.32
N SER A 101 -0.03 14.66 -23.55
CA SER A 101 -0.84 15.48 -24.47
C SER A 101 -0.01 16.31 -25.45
N ARG A 102 0.97 15.69 -26.12
CA ARG A 102 1.59 16.22 -27.34
C ARG A 102 2.10 15.09 -28.25
N ALA A 103 1.21 14.37 -28.96
CA ALA A 103 1.56 13.60 -30.17
C ALA A 103 0.35 13.01 -30.94
N PHE A 104 -0.82 13.66 -30.96
CA PHE A 104 -1.92 13.27 -31.87
C PHE A 104 -2.42 14.48 -32.68
N ARG A 105 -1.48 15.05 -33.42
CA ARG A 105 -1.64 15.56 -34.79
C ARG A 105 -0.43 14.92 -35.49
N GLU A 106 -0.56 14.13 -36.53
CA GLU A 106 -1.16 14.41 -37.83
C GLU A 106 -1.64 13.10 -38.50
#